data_AF-A0A7S3TZT7-F1
#
_entry.id   AF-A0A7S3TZT7-F1
#
_cell.length_a   1.000
_cell.length_b   1.000
_cell.length_c   1.000
_cell.angle_alpha   90.00
_cell.angle_beta   90.00
_cell.angle_gamma   90.00
#
_symmetry.space_group_name_H-M   'P 1'
#
loop_
_entity.id
_entity.type
_entity.pdbx_description
1 polymer ?
#
loop_
_entity_poly.entity_id
_entity_poly.type
_entity_poly.pdbx_seq_one_letter_code
_entity_poly.pdbx_strand_id
1 'polypeptide(L)'
;SGAKGSADGVGDAAELAHPASLAVSPDGSTLLVRAGNTTLRQVCVAAPPPPPSFAPIVVPPSTFSADMAKTWGDATLPQGMVTFLVGDDEERIEYVTKAVLCARSPVFRTMFGIGMKERDAAEVTVRNTDLATFTALI
;
A
#
# COMPACT_ATOMS: atom_id res chain seq x y z
N SER A 1 -23.73 -29.59 27.98
CA SER A 1 -24.50 -29.51 29.25
C SER A 1 -24.59 -28.06 29.69
N GLY A 2 -25.79 -27.50 29.83
CA GLY A 2 -25.98 -26.11 30.29
C GLY A 2 -25.95 -26.00 31.81
N ALA A 3 -25.04 -25.18 32.36
CA ALA A 3 -25.09 -24.82 33.77
C ALA A 3 -26.37 -24.03 34.06
N LYS A 4 -26.89 -24.15 35.29
CA LYS A 4 -28.09 -23.38 35.71
C LYS A 4 -27.71 -21.91 35.78
N GLY A 5 -28.26 -21.11 34.87
CA GLY A 5 -28.00 -19.68 34.84
C GLY A 5 -28.77 -18.97 33.74
N SER A 6 -28.34 -17.74 33.45
CA SER A 6 -29.07 -16.82 32.59
C SER A 6 -28.19 -16.14 31.54
N ALA A 7 -26.98 -16.64 31.30
CA ALA A 7 -26.06 -16.12 30.30
C ALA A 7 -26.32 -16.77 28.93
N ASP A 8 -26.36 -15.93 27.88
CA ASP A 8 -26.40 -16.41 26.49
C ASP A 8 -24.99 -16.85 26.04
N GLY A 9 -24.91 -17.77 25.08
CA GLY A 9 -23.62 -18.32 24.62
C GLY A 9 -23.74 -19.32 23.48
N VAL A 10 -22.60 -19.87 23.07
CA VAL A 10 -22.48 -20.88 22.02
C VAL A 10 -22.19 -22.24 22.66
N GLY A 11 -22.94 -23.27 22.27
CA GLY A 11 -22.74 -24.64 22.78
C GLY A 11 -22.79 -24.73 24.31
N ASP A 12 -21.75 -25.30 24.91
CA ASP A 12 -21.64 -25.48 26.38
C ASP A 12 -21.41 -24.18 27.16
N ALA A 13 -21.16 -23.05 26.48
CA ALA A 13 -21.05 -21.74 27.13
C ALA A 13 -22.43 -21.10 27.41
N ALA A 14 -23.52 -21.66 26.89
CA ALA A 14 -24.87 -21.18 27.18
C ALA A 14 -25.40 -21.75 28.51
N GLU A 15 -25.97 -20.89 29.35
CA GLU A 15 -26.57 -21.27 30.62
C GLU A 15 -28.10 -21.25 30.54
N LEU A 16 -28.75 -22.27 31.08
CA LEU A 16 -30.21 -22.44 31.00
C LEU A 16 -30.78 -22.80 32.38
N ALA A 17 -31.81 -22.08 32.81
CA ALA A 17 -32.56 -22.36 34.04
C ALA A 17 -34.00 -22.76 33.71
N HIS A 18 -34.39 -23.99 34.05
CA HIS A 18 -35.76 -24.52 33.87
C HIS A 18 -36.30 -24.40 32.43
N PRO A 19 -35.69 -25.09 31.44
CA PRO A 19 -36.20 -25.10 30.08
C PRO A 19 -37.57 -25.80 30.04
N ALA A 20 -38.58 -25.13 29.50
CA ALA A 20 -39.94 -25.66 29.37
C ALA A 20 -40.25 -26.15 27.94
N SER A 21 -39.61 -25.56 26.93
CA SER A 21 -39.78 -25.97 25.53
C SER A 21 -38.59 -25.56 24.66
N LEU A 22 -38.32 -26.31 23.60
CA LEU A 22 -37.28 -26.03 22.61
C LEU A 22 -37.83 -26.08 21.17
N ALA A 23 -37.27 -25.25 20.29
CA ALA A 23 -37.50 -25.29 18.85
C ALA A 23 -36.16 -25.12 18.12
N VAL A 24 -35.95 -25.85 17.03
CA VAL A 24 -34.75 -25.76 16.19
C VAL A 24 -35.13 -25.08 14.88
N SER A 25 -34.27 -24.22 14.36
CA SER A 25 -34.47 -23.61 13.04
C SER A 25 -34.40 -24.67 11.92
N PRO A 26 -35.09 -24.49 10.78
CA PRO A 26 -35.11 -25.48 9.70
C PRO A 26 -33.72 -25.83 9.12
N ASP A 27 -32.77 -24.91 9.24
CA ASP A 27 -31.36 -25.06 8.81
C ASP A 27 -30.45 -25.65 9.91
N GLY A 28 -31.00 -25.94 11.10
CA GLY A 28 -30.27 -26.50 12.25
C GLY A 28 -29.27 -25.54 12.91
N SER A 29 -29.19 -24.29 12.47
CA SER A 29 -28.19 -23.32 12.95
C SER A 29 -28.51 -22.72 14.31
N THR A 30 -29.78 -22.71 14.69
CA THR A 30 -30.30 -21.98 15.84
C THR A 30 -31.26 -22.84 16.68
N LEU A 31 -31.09 -22.81 18.00
CA LEU A 31 -32.00 -23.40 18.98
C LEU A 31 -32.65 -22.29 19.81
N LEU A 32 -33.98 -22.22 19.79
CA LEU A 32 -34.76 -21.34 20.64
C LEU A 32 -35.23 -22.12 21.88
N VAL A 33 -34.92 -21.61 23.07
CA VAL A 33 -35.29 -22.24 24.35
C VAL A 33 -36.19 -21.30 25.13
N ARG A 34 -37.35 -21.78 25.56
CA ARG A 34 -38.18 -21.08 26.56
C ARG A 34 -37.72 -21.48 27.94
N ALA A 35 -37.20 -20.52 28.70
CA ALA A 35 -36.82 -20.68 30.10
C ALA A 35 -37.84 -19.96 30.99
N GLY A 36 -38.50 -20.70 31.88
CA GLY A 36 -39.55 -20.14 32.75
C GLY A 36 -40.78 -19.61 32.00
N ASN A 37 -41.48 -18.64 32.60
CA ASN A 37 -42.78 -18.13 32.14
C ASN A 37 -42.69 -16.89 31.22
N THR A 38 -41.51 -16.28 31.02
CA THR A 38 -41.40 -15.00 30.30
C THR A 38 -40.19 -14.87 29.36
N THR A 39 -39.29 -15.85 29.27
CA THR A 39 -38.02 -15.67 28.55
C THR A 39 -37.85 -16.66 27.41
N LEU A 40 -37.54 -16.16 26.22
CA LEU A 40 -37.06 -16.92 25.07
C LEU A 40 -35.57 -16.61 24.88
N ARG A 41 -34.75 -17.65 24.70
CA ARG A 41 -33.30 -17.54 24.45
C ARG A 41 -32.95 -18.14 23.12
N GLN A 42 -32.01 -17.53 22.42
CA GLN A 42 -31.50 -18.01 21.15
C GLN A 42 -30.08 -18.54 21.35
N VAL A 43 -29.84 -19.78 20.96
CA VAL A 43 -28.54 -20.45 21.02
C VAL A 43 -28.07 -20.74 19.60
N CYS A 44 -26.89 -20.25 19.23
CA CYS A 44 -26.24 -20.63 17.98
C CYS A 44 -25.62 -22.03 18.15
N VAL A 45 -26.02 -22.96 17.28
CA VAL A 45 -25.58 -24.37 17.32
C VAL A 45 -24.29 -24.56 16.53
N ALA A 46 -24.04 -23.69 15.53
CA ALA A 46 -22.81 -23.68 14.76
C ALA A 46 -21.92 -22.49 15.17
N ALA A 47 -20.61 -22.71 15.21
CA ALA A 47 -19.65 -21.62 15.25
C ALA A 47 -19.75 -20.82 13.94
N PRO A 48 -19.75 -19.48 13.98
CA PRO A 48 -19.68 -18.69 12.75
C PRO A 48 -18.43 -19.07 11.95
N PRO A 49 -18.48 -19.05 10.61
CA PRO A 49 -17.31 -19.34 9.80
C PRO A 49 -16.16 -18.40 10.17
N PRO A 50 -14.89 -18.88 10.15
CA PRO A 50 -13.75 -18.01 10.42
C PRO A 50 -13.75 -16.84 9.44
N PRO A 51 -13.38 -15.63 9.90
CA PRO A 51 -13.28 -14.48 9.01
C PRO A 51 -12.30 -14.79 7.87
N PRO A 52 -12.54 -14.27 6.65
CA PRO A 52 -11.62 -14.47 5.54
C PRO A 52 -10.24 -13.94 5.93
N SER A 53 -9.22 -14.80 5.85
CA SER A 53 -7.84 -14.43 6.06
C SER A 53 -7.36 -13.58 4.89
N PHE A 54 -7.35 -12.26 5.04
CA PHE A 54 -6.61 -11.39 4.13
C PHE A 54 -5.11 -11.66 4.33
N ALA A 55 -4.41 -12.04 3.26
CA ALA A 55 -2.96 -12.07 3.30
C ALA A 55 -2.44 -10.66 3.67
N PRO A 56 -1.52 -10.52 4.63
CA PRO A 56 -0.99 -9.22 4.99
C PRO A 56 -0.31 -8.58 3.78
N ILE A 57 -0.61 -7.31 3.50
CA ILE A 57 0.08 -6.53 2.48
C ILE A 57 1.55 -6.42 2.88
N VAL A 58 2.45 -6.99 2.08
CA VAL A 58 3.90 -6.87 2.28
C VAL A 58 4.37 -5.58 1.62
N VAL A 59 4.70 -4.57 2.44
CA VAL A 59 5.31 -3.33 1.96
C VAL A 59 6.82 -3.56 1.81
N PRO A 60 7.40 -3.40 0.60
CA PRO A 60 8.84 -3.54 0.41
C PRO A 60 9.61 -2.44 1.16
N PRO A 61 10.85 -2.70 1.59
CA PRO A 61 11.68 -1.69 2.23
C PRO A 61 12.01 -0.55 1.26
N SER A 62 12.15 0.66 1.79
CA SER A 62 12.54 1.83 1.01
C SER A 62 13.95 1.68 0.43
N THR A 63 14.12 2.08 -0.83
CA THR A 63 15.44 2.13 -1.51
C THR A 63 16.12 3.49 -1.41
N PHE A 64 15.48 4.48 -0.77
CA PHE A 64 15.94 5.88 -0.78
C PHE A 64 17.41 6.06 -0.41
N SER A 65 17.86 5.45 0.69
CA SER A 65 19.24 5.58 1.16
C SER A 65 20.25 4.96 0.19
N ALA A 66 19.90 3.84 -0.43
CA ALA A 66 20.74 3.17 -1.42
C ALA A 66 20.83 3.99 -2.71
N ASP A 67 19.73 4.61 -3.13
CA ASP A 67 19.72 5.50 -4.30
C ASP A 67 20.49 6.79 -4.04
N MET A 68 20.37 7.38 -2.85
CA MET A 68 21.14 8.56 -2.45
C MET A 68 22.63 8.27 -2.40
N ALA A 69 23.03 7.09 -1.91
CA ALA A 69 24.43 6.69 -1.82
C ALA A 69 25.15 6.69 -3.18
N LYS A 70 24.43 6.52 -4.30
CA LYS A 70 25.00 6.61 -5.66
C LYS A 70 25.50 8.01 -6.02
N THR A 71 25.15 9.03 -5.24
CA THR A 71 25.57 10.42 -5.46
C THR A 71 26.78 10.84 -4.61
N TRP A 72 27.21 10.00 -3.66
CA TRP A 72 28.24 10.35 -2.69
C TRP A 72 29.63 9.92 -3.12
N GLY A 73 30.61 10.83 -2.99
CA GLY A 73 32.04 10.52 -3.15
C GLY A 73 32.51 10.19 -4.58
N ASP A 74 31.59 10.14 -5.55
CA ASP A 74 31.93 9.95 -6.96
C ASP A 74 32.32 11.30 -7.59
N ALA A 75 33.64 11.55 -7.66
CA ALA A 75 34.20 12.76 -8.25
C ALA A 75 33.94 12.89 -9.77
N THR A 76 33.43 11.84 -10.43
CA THR A 76 33.07 11.90 -11.85
C THR A 76 31.69 12.52 -12.09
N LEU A 77 30.87 12.66 -11.04
CA LEU A 77 29.55 13.28 -11.15
C LEU A 77 29.66 14.78 -11.39
N PRO A 78 28.90 15.34 -12.35
CA PRO A 78 28.88 16.78 -12.61
C PRO A 78 28.23 17.54 -11.45
N GLN A 79 28.75 18.73 -11.17
CA GLN A 79 28.15 19.67 -10.24
C GLN A 79 27.19 20.63 -10.97
N GLY A 80 26.25 21.21 -10.21
CA GLY A 80 25.34 22.25 -10.70
C GLY A 80 23.99 21.73 -11.20
N MET A 81 23.19 22.70 -11.65
CA MET A 81 21.84 22.50 -12.15
C MET A 81 21.79 22.65 -13.67
N VAL A 82 20.73 22.14 -14.28
CA VAL A 82 20.38 22.35 -15.69
C VAL A 82 18.89 22.68 -15.79
N THR A 83 18.55 23.53 -16.75
CA THR A 83 17.17 23.75 -17.16
C THR A 83 16.90 23.00 -18.45
N PHE A 84 15.80 22.25 -18.53
CA PHE A 84 15.35 21.63 -19.77
C PHE A 84 14.28 22.49 -20.44
N LEU A 85 14.42 22.67 -21.76
CA LEU A 85 13.40 23.24 -22.64
C LEU A 85 12.78 22.09 -23.42
N VAL A 86 11.51 21.78 -23.15
CA VAL A 86 10.86 20.54 -23.62
C VAL A 86 9.77 20.85 -24.65
N GLY A 87 9.79 20.09 -25.74
CA GLY A 87 8.77 20.20 -26.79
C GLY A 87 8.92 21.45 -27.66
N ASP A 88 7.95 21.63 -28.56
CA ASP A 88 7.96 22.73 -29.52
C ASP A 88 7.66 24.09 -28.86
N ASP A 89 6.94 24.07 -27.73
CA ASP A 89 6.61 25.26 -26.93
C ASP A 89 7.73 25.64 -25.94
N GLU A 90 8.85 24.91 -25.93
CA GLU A 90 10.01 25.12 -25.05
C GLU A 90 9.65 25.22 -23.55
N GLU A 91 8.74 24.35 -23.10
CA GLU A 91 8.32 24.33 -21.70
C GLU A 91 9.51 24.07 -20.76
N ARG A 92 9.60 24.86 -19.70
CA ARG A 92 10.80 24.93 -18.85
C ARG A 92 10.69 24.05 -17.62
N ILE A 93 11.68 23.18 -17.42
CA ILE A 93 11.93 22.50 -16.14
C ILE A 93 13.24 23.02 -15.58
N GLU A 94 13.14 23.87 -14.56
CA GLU A 94 14.29 24.54 -13.97
C GLU A 94 14.82 23.79 -12.74
N TYR A 95 16.05 24.11 -12.34
CA TYR A 95 16.69 23.61 -11.11
C TYR A 95 16.85 22.09 -11.03
N VAL A 96 17.06 21.41 -12.17
CA VAL A 96 17.29 19.96 -12.19
C VAL A 96 18.76 19.66 -11.91
N THR A 97 19.04 18.81 -10.92
CA THR A 97 20.43 18.50 -10.52
C THR A 97 21.10 17.53 -11.49
N LYS A 98 22.22 17.94 -12.10
CA LYS A 98 22.98 17.06 -13.02
C LYS A 98 23.47 15.78 -12.34
N ALA A 99 23.95 15.86 -11.10
CA ALA A 99 24.41 14.70 -10.34
C ALA A 99 23.32 13.63 -10.16
N VAL A 100 22.08 14.03 -9.87
CA VAL A 100 20.94 13.10 -9.69
C VAL A 100 20.59 12.44 -11.02
N LEU A 101 20.53 13.21 -12.10
CA LEU A 101 20.30 12.67 -13.45
C LEU A 101 21.37 11.63 -13.84
N CYS A 102 22.65 11.95 -13.64
CA CYS A 102 23.76 11.06 -13.95
C CYS A 102 23.82 9.82 -13.04
N ALA A 103 23.34 9.91 -11.80
CA ALA A 103 23.25 8.76 -10.90
C ALA A 103 22.12 7.80 -11.29
N ARG A 104 21.08 8.30 -11.96
CA ARG A 104 19.88 7.52 -12.35
C ARG A 104 19.84 7.11 -13.82
N SER A 105 20.64 7.72 -14.68
CA SER A 105 20.58 7.50 -16.13
C SER A 105 21.96 7.48 -16.78
N PRO A 106 22.33 6.39 -17.48
CA PRO A 106 23.51 6.34 -18.33
C PRO A 106 23.49 7.36 -19.46
N VAL A 107 22.30 7.70 -19.98
CA VAL A 107 22.14 8.71 -21.03
C VAL A 107 22.60 10.07 -20.52
N PHE A 108 22.11 10.49 -19.35
CA PHE A 108 22.53 11.76 -18.75
C PHE A 108 23.99 11.73 -18.27
N ARG A 109 24.50 10.56 -17.84
CA ARG A 109 25.93 10.40 -17.52
C ARG A 109 26.83 10.64 -18.73
N THR A 110 26.43 10.17 -19.91
CA THR A 110 27.14 10.46 -21.16
C THR A 110 26.97 11.92 -21.55
N MET A 111 25.73 12.42 -21.54
CA MET A 111 25.38 13.79 -21.96
C MET A 111 26.12 14.88 -21.16
N PHE A 112 26.22 14.72 -19.84
CA PHE A 112 26.97 15.63 -18.98
C PHE A 112 28.43 15.18 -18.73
N GLY A 113 28.90 14.20 -19.50
CA GLY A 113 30.25 13.65 -19.42
C GLY A 113 31.30 14.55 -20.09
N ILE A 114 32.56 14.09 -20.08
CA ILE A 114 33.66 14.81 -20.74
C ILE A 114 33.44 14.78 -22.27
N GLY A 115 33.62 15.92 -22.94
CA GLY A 115 33.59 16.01 -24.40
C GLY A 115 32.23 16.30 -25.03
N MET A 116 31.17 16.39 -24.22
CA MET A 116 29.85 16.80 -24.68
C MET A 116 29.63 18.30 -24.45
N LYS A 117 28.92 18.98 -25.36
CA LYS A 117 28.62 20.42 -25.22
C LYS A 117 27.70 20.69 -24.04
N GLU A 118 26.88 19.72 -23.66
CA GLU A 118 25.88 19.84 -22.60
C GLU A 118 26.48 19.74 -21.21
N ARG A 119 27.73 19.24 -21.08
CA ARG A 119 28.48 19.13 -19.83
C ARG A 119 28.34 20.37 -18.95
N ASP A 120 28.69 21.53 -19.50
CA ASP A 120 28.71 22.81 -18.80
C ASP A 120 27.50 23.69 -19.16
N ALA A 121 26.55 23.16 -19.94
CA ALA A 121 25.37 23.91 -20.35
C ALA A 121 24.45 24.18 -19.17
N ALA A 122 23.96 25.43 -19.07
CA ALA A 122 22.92 25.81 -18.14
C ALA A 122 21.53 25.40 -18.65
N GLU A 123 21.36 25.29 -19.97
CA GLU A 123 20.10 24.93 -20.61
C GLU A 123 20.30 23.84 -21.68
N VAL A 124 19.33 22.93 -21.77
CA VAL A 124 19.30 21.82 -22.71
C VAL A 124 17.92 21.72 -23.35
N THR A 125 17.85 21.78 -24.67
CA THR A 125 16.60 21.58 -25.41
C THR A 125 16.37 20.11 -25.71
N VAL A 126 15.20 19.60 -25.35
CA VAL A 126 14.72 18.24 -25.63
C VAL A 126 13.57 18.33 -26.63
N ARG A 127 13.89 18.00 -27.88
CA ARG A 127 12.90 17.99 -28.98
C ARG A 127 12.22 16.63 -29.06
N ASN A 128 11.05 16.58 -29.70
CA ASN A 128 10.30 15.34 -29.99
C ASN A 128 9.75 14.60 -28.76
N THR A 129 9.42 15.32 -27.68
CA THR A 129 8.65 14.79 -26.54
C THR A 129 7.84 15.93 -25.94
N ASP A 130 6.70 15.60 -25.33
CA ASP A 130 5.95 16.55 -24.51
C ASP A 130 6.50 16.57 -23.07
N LEU A 131 6.13 17.63 -22.33
CA LEU A 131 6.56 17.85 -20.95
C LEU A 131 6.13 16.72 -19.99
N ALA A 132 4.93 16.17 -20.16
CA ALA A 132 4.43 15.11 -19.28
C ALA A 132 5.23 13.82 -19.47
N THR A 133 5.50 13.44 -20.72
CA THR A 133 6.35 12.29 -21.04
C THR A 133 7.77 12.46 -20.52
N PHE A 134 8.35 13.67 -20.66
CA PHE A 134 9.72 13.91 -20.20
C PHE A 134 9.82 13.95 -18.67
N THR A 135 8.88 14.58 -17.98
CA THR A 135 8.86 14.62 -16.50
C THR A 135 8.65 13.25 -15.88
N ALA A 136 7.95 12.33 -16.56
CA ALA A 136 7.82 10.93 -16.13
C ALA A 136 9.15 10.15 -16.21
N LEU A 137 10.14 10.63 -16.96
CA LEU A 137 11.44 9.99 -17.15
C LEU A 137 12.51 10.44 -16.12
N ILE A 138 12.43 11.67 -15.64
CA ILE A 138 13.50 12.33 -14.84
C ILE A 138 13.29 12.22 -13.33
#